data_AF-A0A7C5M3F9-F1
#
_entry.id   AF-A0A7C5M3F9-F1
#
_cell.length_a   1.000
_cell.length_b   1.000
_cell.length_c   1.000
_cell.angle_alpha   90.00
_cell.angle_beta   90.00
_cell.angle_gamma   90.00
#
_symmetry.space_group_name_H-M   'P 1'
#
loop_
_entity.id
_entity.type
_entity.pdbx_description
1 polymer ?
#
loop_
_entity_poly.entity_id
_entity_poly.type
_entity_poly.pdbx_seq_one_letter_code
_entity_poly.pdbx_strand_id
1 'polypeptide(L)'
;MKIFPFIALLLIVAACQQQPTAEEIIDRSIEAYGGQKVYNSIIEFDFRKRHYVAKYQDNHYELKRIFTDTLGNHYVDVLTNEGFTRTVNDSLAQLDDEWRGKYASSVNSV
;
A
#
# COMPACT_ATOMS: atom_id res chain seq x y z
N MET A 1 -48.40 -14.92 33.12
CA MET A 1 -47.69 -15.74 32.11
C MET A 1 -47.80 -15.21 30.67
N LYS A 2 -48.16 -13.93 30.42
CA LYS A 2 -48.35 -13.37 29.05
C LYS A 2 -47.13 -12.59 28.51
N ILE A 3 -46.11 -12.33 29.34
CA ILE A 3 -44.91 -11.53 28.98
C ILE A 3 -43.82 -12.40 28.34
N PHE A 4 -43.77 -13.69 28.67
CA PHE A 4 -42.80 -14.64 28.13
C PHE A 4 -42.76 -14.70 26.58
N PRO A 5 -43.90 -14.77 25.86
CA PRO A 5 -43.87 -14.73 24.40
C PRO A 5 -43.35 -13.41 23.82
N PHE A 6 -43.55 -12.28 24.52
CA PHE A 6 -43.01 -10.98 24.11
C PHE A 6 -41.49 -10.92 24.27
N ILE A 7 -40.95 -11.47 25.36
CA ILE A 7 -39.50 -11.56 25.57
C ILE A 7 -38.87 -12.51 24.54
N ALA A 8 -39.50 -13.65 24.27
CA ALA A 8 -39.04 -14.59 23.25
C ALA A 8 -39.05 -13.96 21.85
N LEU A 9 -40.10 -13.21 21.49
CA LEU A 9 -40.17 -12.51 20.23
C LEU A 9 -39.08 -11.43 20.10
N LEU A 10 -38.83 -10.66 21.17
CA LEU A 10 -37.77 -9.65 21.23
C LEU A 10 -36.37 -10.25 21.03
N LEU A 11 -36.11 -11.42 21.63
CA LEU A 11 -34.85 -12.14 21.46
C LEU A 11 -34.65 -12.65 20.03
N ILE A 12 -35.73 -13.08 19.36
CA ILE A 12 -35.68 -13.55 17.96
C ILE A 12 -35.38 -12.40 17.01
N VAL A 13 -35.99 -11.21 17.18
CA VAL A 13 -35.65 -10.04 16.34
C VAL A 13 -34.25 -9.50 16.63
N ALA A 14 -33.76 -9.58 17.87
CA ALA A 14 -32.39 -9.18 18.22
C ALA A 14 -31.31 -10.13 17.68
N ALA A 15 -31.66 -11.40 17.38
CA ALA A 15 -30.73 -12.40 16.86
C ALA A 15 -30.46 -12.25 15.36
N CYS A 16 -31.24 -11.45 14.63
CA CYS A 16 -31.03 -11.19 13.21
C CYS A 16 -29.90 -10.17 13.04
N GLN A 17 -28.66 -10.66 12.90
CA GLN A 17 -27.52 -9.81 12.53
C GLN A 17 -27.27 -9.89 11.02
N GLN A 18 -27.37 -8.76 10.34
CA GLN A 18 -26.91 -8.63 8.96
C GLN A 18 -25.40 -8.86 8.92
N GLN A 19 -24.97 -9.71 7.99
CA GLN A 19 -23.54 -9.90 7.72
C GLN A 19 -22.98 -8.63 7.09
N PRO A 20 -21.77 -8.21 7.46
CA PRO A 20 -21.14 -7.06 6.85
C PRO A 20 -20.90 -7.33 5.36
N THR A 21 -21.07 -6.29 4.56
CA THR A 21 -20.70 -6.28 3.15
C THR A 21 -19.18 -6.31 2.98
N ALA A 22 -18.71 -6.65 1.77
CA ALA A 22 -17.28 -6.60 1.46
C ALA A 22 -16.68 -5.21 1.70
N GLU A 23 -17.42 -4.15 1.36
CA GLU A 23 -17.00 -2.76 1.55
C GLU A 23 -16.84 -2.43 3.04
N GLU A 24 -17.81 -2.80 3.87
CA GLU A 24 -17.73 -2.57 5.32
C GLU A 24 -16.54 -3.30 5.96
N ILE A 25 -16.18 -4.48 5.44
CA ILE A 25 -14.99 -5.21 5.92
C ILE A 25 -13.71 -4.46 5.53
N ILE A 26 -13.65 -3.91 4.31
CA ILE A 26 -12.51 -3.12 3.83
C ILE A 26 -12.37 -1.83 4.66
N ASP A 27 -13.47 -1.09 4.83
CA ASP A 27 -13.48 0.17 5.59
C ASP A 27 -13.04 -0.01 7.03
N ARG A 28 -13.59 -1.03 7.72
CA ARG A 28 -13.19 -1.37 9.09
C ARG A 28 -11.72 -1.75 9.17
N SER A 29 -11.19 -2.41 8.15
CA SER A 29 -9.76 -2.76 8.10
C SER A 29 -8.89 -1.51 7.93
N ILE A 30 -9.26 -0.60 7.02
CA ILE A 30 -8.56 0.68 6.82
C ILE A 30 -8.57 1.49 8.12
N GLU A 31 -9.71 1.56 8.82
CA GLU A 31 -9.84 2.26 10.08
C GLU A 31 -8.97 1.62 11.18
N ALA A 32 -9.09 0.31 11.40
CA ALA A 32 -8.41 -0.42 12.47
C ALA A 32 -6.88 -0.37 12.36
N TYR A 33 -6.35 -0.40 11.13
CA TYR A 33 -4.90 -0.39 10.88
C TYR A 33 -4.34 1.00 10.53
N GLY A 34 -5.17 2.05 10.64
CA GLY A 34 -4.73 3.43 10.42
C GLY A 34 -4.36 3.74 8.97
N GLY A 35 -4.99 3.08 8.00
CA GLY A 35 -4.78 3.33 6.57
C GLY A 35 -5.05 4.78 6.16
N GLN A 36 -5.90 5.50 6.91
CA GLN A 36 -6.10 6.94 6.74
C GLN A 36 -4.82 7.78 6.93
N LYS A 37 -3.87 7.31 7.74
CA LYS A 37 -2.58 7.99 7.95
C LYS A 37 -1.59 7.78 6.81
N VAL A 38 -1.84 6.80 5.94
CA VAL A 38 -1.01 6.52 4.76
C VAL A 38 -1.33 7.50 3.64
N TYR A 39 -2.60 7.90 3.51
CA TYR A 39 -2.99 8.97 2.60
C TYR A 39 -2.25 10.26 2.94
N ASN A 40 -1.62 10.88 1.94
CA ASN A 40 -0.84 12.12 2.09
C ASN A 40 0.34 12.00 3.08
N SER A 41 1.06 10.88 3.02
CA SER A 41 2.22 10.60 3.86
C SER A 41 3.50 10.32 3.05
N ILE A 42 4.63 10.41 3.76
CA ILE A 42 5.92 9.91 3.30
C ILE A 42 6.35 8.83 4.29
N ILE A 43 6.60 7.62 3.77
CA ILE A 43 7.03 6.47 4.54
C ILE A 43 8.43 6.10 4.06
N GLU A 44 9.37 6.02 4.98
CA GLU A 44 10.77 5.71 4.70
C GLU A 44 11.22 4.54 5.56
N PHE A 45 11.91 3.58 4.94
CA PHE A 45 12.44 2.43 5.66
C PHE A 45 13.60 1.78 4.91
N ASP A 46 14.46 1.10 5.66
CA ASP A 46 15.52 0.29 5.10
C ASP A 46 15.11 -1.19 5.08
N PHE A 47 15.28 -1.82 3.91
CA PHE A 47 15.00 -3.25 3.74
C PHE A 47 16.04 -3.90 2.83
N ARG A 48 16.59 -5.04 3.26
CA ARG A 48 17.60 -5.81 2.50
C ARG A 48 18.76 -4.93 1.98
N LYS A 49 19.26 -4.02 2.83
CA LYS A 49 20.35 -3.06 2.53
C LYS A 49 20.02 -2.05 1.42
N ARG A 50 18.74 -1.75 1.23
CA ARG A 50 18.26 -0.72 0.31
C ARG A 50 17.34 0.21 1.08
N HIS A 51 17.38 1.49 0.72
CA HIS A 51 16.51 2.51 1.30
C HIS A 51 15.29 2.69 0.40
N TYR A 52 14.09 2.66 0.99
CA TYR A 52 12.82 2.80 0.29
C TYR A 52 12.09 4.04 0.76
N VAL A 53 11.45 4.74 -0.18
CA VAL A 53 10.58 5.88 0.10
C VAL A 53 9.26 5.64 -0.62
N ALA A 54 8.14 5.68 0.10
CA ALA A 54 6.81 5.70 -0.47
C ALA A 54 6.17 7.04 -0.13
N LYS A 55 5.97 7.87 -1.14
CA LYS A 55 5.27 9.15 -1.00
C LYS A 55 3.90 9.02 -1.65
N TYR A 56 2.85 9.33 -0.92
CA TYR A 56 1.48 9.42 -1.42
C TYR A 56 1.01 10.87 -1.28
N GLN A 57 0.42 11.43 -2.34
CA GLN A 57 -0.13 12.78 -2.32
C GLN A 57 -1.27 12.90 -3.34
N ASP A 58 -2.49 13.19 -2.88
CA ASP A 58 -3.64 13.55 -3.74
C ASP A 58 -3.79 12.62 -4.96
N ASN A 59 -3.92 11.32 -4.71
CA ASN A 59 -3.99 10.20 -5.69
C ASN A 59 -2.73 9.93 -6.53
N HIS A 60 -1.66 10.68 -6.30
CA HIS A 60 -0.35 10.40 -6.89
C HIS A 60 0.52 9.64 -5.90
N TYR A 61 1.37 8.78 -6.43
CA TYR A 61 2.39 8.10 -5.66
C TYR A 61 3.76 8.27 -6.32
N GLU A 62 4.79 8.25 -5.48
CA GLU A 62 6.17 8.13 -5.89
C GLU A 62 6.83 7.09 -4.97
N LEU A 63 7.21 5.96 -5.56
CA LEU A 63 7.94 4.91 -4.88
C LEU A 63 9.40 4.95 -5.31
N LYS A 64 10.31 5.05 -4.34
CA LYS A 64 11.75 5.07 -4.58
C LYS A 64 12.42 3.87 -3.95
N ARG A 65 13.44 3.38 -4.64
CA ARG A 65 14.39 2.41 -4.09
C ARG A 65 15.82 2.88 -4.39
N ILE A 66 16.59 3.05 -3.33
CA ILE A 66 17.93 3.62 -3.36
C ILE A 66 18.92 2.60 -2.82
N PHE A 67 19.99 2.33 -3.56
CA PHE A 67 21.02 1.38 -3.16
C PHE A 67 22.32 1.58 -3.91
N THR A 68 23.41 1.09 -3.31
CA THR A 68 24.73 1.03 -3.96
C THR A 68 25.13 -0.43 -4.15
N ASP A 69 25.60 -0.79 -5.33
CA ASP A 69 26.08 -2.14 -5.61
C ASP A 69 27.51 -2.38 -5.09
N THR A 70 28.02 -3.60 -5.28
CA THR A 70 29.39 -3.97 -4.86
C THR A 70 30.49 -3.30 -5.68
N LEU A 71 30.15 -2.73 -6.84
CA LEU A 71 31.07 -2.00 -7.72
C LEU A 71 31.09 -0.49 -7.39
N GLY A 72 30.26 -0.04 -6.45
CA GLY A 72 30.16 1.35 -6.04
C GLY A 72 29.17 2.18 -6.88
N ASN A 73 28.40 1.56 -7.78
CA ASN A 73 27.39 2.28 -8.55
C ASN A 73 26.19 2.61 -7.65
N HIS A 74 25.82 3.88 -7.61
CA HIS A 74 24.65 4.36 -6.90
C HIS A 74 23.41 4.33 -7.80
N TYR A 75 22.38 3.61 -7.39
CA TYR A 75 21.13 3.45 -8.11
C TYR A 75 19.99 4.15 -7.39
N VAL A 76 19.21 4.92 -8.14
CA VAL A 76 17.92 5.45 -7.71
C VAL A 76 16.87 5.01 -8.69
N ASP A 77 15.99 4.12 -8.24
CA ASP A 77 14.79 3.70 -8.96
C ASP A 77 13.63 4.56 -8.50
N VAL A 78 12.83 5.07 -9.44
CA VAL A 78 11.62 5.85 -9.15
C VAL A 78 10.46 5.31 -9.98
N LEU A 79 9.37 4.95 -9.32
CA LEU A 79 8.11 4.54 -9.93
C LEU A 79 7.02 5.53 -9.53
N THR A 80 6.36 6.13 -10.52
CA THR A 80 5.23 7.04 -10.34
C THR A 80 4.03 6.57 -11.16
N ASN A 81 2.91 7.28 -11.06
CA ASN A 81 1.73 7.06 -11.90
C ASN A 81 2.06 7.14 -13.40
N GLU A 82 3.07 7.92 -13.79
CA GLU A 82 3.47 8.17 -15.19
C GLU A 82 4.47 7.14 -15.73
N GLY A 83 5.15 6.40 -14.85
CA GLY A 83 6.07 5.33 -15.25
C GLY A 83 7.28 5.15 -14.34
N PHE A 84 8.28 4.45 -14.88
CA PHE A 84 9.49 4.08 -14.16
C PHE A 84 10.73 4.74 -14.75
N THR A 85 11.61 5.22 -13.87
CA THR A 85 12.95 5.68 -14.22
C THR A 85 14.00 5.08 -13.30
N ARG A 86 15.22 4.95 -13.81
CA ARG A 86 16.41 4.59 -13.03
C ARG A 86 17.51 5.59 -13.34
N THR A 87 18.19 6.07 -12.32
CA THR A 87 19.49 6.73 -12.48
C THR A 87 20.61 5.83 -11.95
N VAL A 88 21.79 5.96 -12.56
CA VAL A 88 23.04 5.33 -12.12
C VAL A 88 24.08 6.43 -12.02
N ASN A 89 24.60 6.67 -10.82
CA ASN A 89 25.54 7.76 -10.54
C ASN A 89 25.02 9.10 -11.12
N ASP A 90 23.78 9.45 -10.76
CA ASP A 90 23.06 10.67 -11.17
C ASP A 90 22.74 10.80 -12.67
N SER A 91 23.08 9.80 -13.48
CA SER A 91 22.77 9.77 -14.92
C SER A 91 21.56 8.88 -15.21
N LEU A 92 20.62 9.35 -16.04
CA LEU A 92 19.46 8.56 -16.44
C LEU A 92 19.91 7.32 -17.24
N ALA A 93 19.51 6.14 -16.78
CA ALA A 93 19.78 4.89 -17.47
C ALA A 93 18.84 4.72 -18.67
N GLN A 94 19.41 4.38 -19.83
CA GLN A 94 18.60 3.90 -20.95
C GLN A 94 18.23 2.44 -20.70
N LEU A 95 16.93 2.18 -20.60
CA LEU A 95 16.36 0.86 -20.37
C LEU A 95 15.32 0.55 -21.44
N ASP A 96 15.37 -0.67 -21.98
CA ASP A 96 14.27 -1.22 -22.75
C ASP A 96 13.04 -1.47 -21.84
N ASP A 97 11.91 -1.78 -22.47
CA ASP A 97 10.64 -1.95 -21.78
C ASP A 97 10.64 -3.17 -20.85
N GLU A 98 11.41 -4.23 -21.18
CA GLU A 98 11.53 -5.43 -20.35
C GLU A 98 12.19 -5.10 -19.01
N TRP A 99 13.35 -4.43 -19.04
CA TRP A 99 14.06 -4.04 -17.83
C TRP A 99 13.31 -2.97 -17.04
N ARG A 100 12.63 -2.05 -17.73
CA ARG A 100 11.75 -1.07 -17.09
C ARG A 100 10.66 -1.77 -16.26
N GLY A 101 9.99 -2.78 -16.83
CA GLY A 101 8.97 -3.56 -16.14
C GLY A 101 9.52 -4.38 -14.96
N LYS A 102 10.69 -5.02 -15.14
CA LYS A 102 11.36 -5.80 -14.08
C LYS A 102 11.72 -4.92 -12.88
N TYR A 103 12.31 -3.76 -13.11
CA TYR A 103 12.72 -2.89 -12.02
C TYR A 103 11.53 -2.18 -11.36
N ALA A 104 10.51 -1.77 -12.12
CA ALA A 104 9.25 -1.25 -11.58
C ALA A 104 8.60 -2.25 -10.62
N SER A 105 8.46 -3.51 -11.06
CA SER A 105 7.93 -4.59 -10.22
C SER A 105 8.75 -4.79 -8.95
N SER A 106 10.06 -4.61 -9.03
CA SER A 106 10.97 -4.79 -7.89
C SER A 106 10.95 -3.63 -6.89
N VAL A 107 10.46 -2.45 -7.29
CA VAL A 107 10.15 -1.35 -6.36
C VAL A 107 8.82 -1.62 -5.65
N ASN A 108 7.79 -2.07 -6.39
CA ASN A 108 6.43 -2.28 -5.87
C ASN A 108 6.20 -3.63 -5.17
N SER A 109 7.24 -4.48 -5.01
CA SER A 109 7.11 -5.81 -4.40
C SER A 109 7.54 -5.86 -2.92
N VAL A 110 7.72 -4.70 -2.29
CA VAL A 110 8.25 -4.54 -0.93
C VAL A 110 7.24 -3.78 -0.10
#